data_AF-A0A7S0MSH3-F1
#
_entry.id   AF-A0A7S0MSH3-F1
#
_cell.length_a   1.000
_cell.length_b   1.000
_cell.length_c   1.000
_cell.angle_alpha   90.00
_cell.angle_beta   90.00
_cell.angle_gamma   90.00
#
_symmetry.space_group_name_H-M   'P 1'
#
loop_
_entity.id
_entity.type
_entity.pdbx_description
1 polymer ?
#
loop_
_entity_poly.entity_id
_entity_poly.type
_entity_poly.pdbx_seq_one_letter_code
_entity_poly.pdbx_strand_id
1 'polypeptide(L)'
;RDLGVNPVPIIDGEWVAASYTPADKRTPVQIEKLALSDSLIKEIMDADVIILSVAVYNFNLPGSLKAWIDLIVRSGVTFKYGPNGPEGLVKGNKKVFVVSASG
;
A
#
# COMPACT_ATOMS: atom_id res chain seq x y z
N ARG A 1 2.10 -6.99 -10.60
CA ARG A 1 2.04 -8.11 -9.63
C ARG A 1 0.64 -8.74 -9.66
N ASP A 2 0.50 -10.00 -9.30
CA ASP A 2 -0.81 -10.70 -9.26
C ASP A 2 -1.19 -11.03 -7.81
N LEU A 3 -2.20 -10.32 -7.28
CA LEU A 3 -2.69 -10.47 -5.90
C LEU A 3 -3.70 -11.62 -5.73
N GLY A 4 -4.22 -12.19 -6.82
CA GLY A 4 -5.10 -13.35 -6.78
C GLY A 4 -4.29 -14.65 -6.68
N VAL A 5 -3.16 -14.72 -7.38
CA VAL A 5 -2.23 -15.86 -7.34
C VAL A 5 -1.26 -15.76 -6.16
N ASN A 6 -0.72 -14.56 -5.88
CA ASN A 6 0.25 -14.33 -4.82
C ASN A 6 -0.28 -13.28 -3.84
N PRO A 7 -1.15 -13.67 -2.89
CA PRO A 7 -1.72 -12.74 -1.93
C PRO A 7 -0.63 -12.18 -1.01
N VAL A 8 -0.84 -10.96 -0.54
CA VAL A 8 -0.01 -10.32 0.49
C VAL A 8 -0.61 -10.57 1.88
N PRO A 9 0.20 -10.58 2.95
CA PRO A 9 -0.30 -10.79 4.30
C PRO A 9 -1.20 -9.63 4.73
N ILE A 10 -2.15 -9.93 5.63
CA ILE A 10 -2.91 -8.92 6.36
C ILE A 10 -1.99 -8.30 7.40
N ILE A 11 -2.08 -6.97 7.57
CA ILE A 11 -1.31 -6.27 8.60
C ILE A 11 -1.70 -6.75 10.01
N ASP A 12 -0.73 -6.82 10.91
CA ASP A 12 -0.92 -7.19 12.31
C ASP A 12 -0.47 -6.08 13.27
N GLY A 13 -0.64 -6.30 14.57
CA GLY A 13 -0.29 -5.32 15.59
C GLY A 13 1.20 -4.95 15.61
N GLU A 14 2.09 -5.90 15.27
CA GLU A 14 3.53 -5.64 15.20
C GLU A 14 3.87 -4.75 14.01
N TRP A 15 3.24 -4.99 12.85
CA TRP A 15 3.38 -4.15 11.67
C TRP A 15 2.88 -2.72 11.96
N VAL A 16 1.76 -2.59 12.66
CA VAL A 16 1.24 -1.28 13.09
C VAL A 16 2.27 -0.60 14.00
N ALA A 17 2.75 -1.27 15.06
CA ALA A 17 3.77 -0.71 15.94
C ALA A 17 5.04 -0.27 15.19
N ALA A 18 5.52 -1.09 14.26
CA ALA A 18 6.69 -0.79 13.42
C ALA A 18 6.46 0.43 12.52
N SER A 19 5.30 0.49 11.82
CA SER A 19 4.98 1.56 10.87
C SER A 19 4.86 2.93 11.54
N TYR A 20 4.39 2.99 12.79
CA TYR A 20 4.34 4.22 13.59
C TYR A 20 5.63 4.54 14.34
N THR A 21 6.60 3.63 14.39
CA THR A 21 7.93 3.92 14.97
C THR A 21 8.73 4.77 13.97
N PRO A 22 9.32 5.91 14.39
CA PRO A 22 10.20 6.72 13.54
C PRO A 22 11.33 5.89 12.93
N ALA A 23 11.66 6.14 11.66
CA ALA A 23 12.57 5.28 10.90
C ALA A 23 13.95 5.12 11.54
N ASP A 24 14.46 6.18 12.18
CA ASP A 24 15.73 6.22 12.91
C ASP A 24 15.70 5.47 14.26
N LYS A 25 14.51 5.08 14.74
CA LYS A 25 14.30 4.39 16.02
C LYS A 25 13.81 2.95 15.84
N ARG A 26 13.69 2.46 14.61
CA ARG A 26 13.22 1.09 14.35
C ARG A 26 14.27 0.07 14.74
N THR A 27 13.84 -1.01 15.39
CA THR A 27 14.69 -2.18 15.63
C THR A 27 14.89 -2.98 14.34
N PRO A 28 15.91 -3.86 14.25
CA PRO A 28 16.09 -4.75 13.10
C PRO A 28 14.83 -5.57 12.77
N VAL A 29 14.13 -6.06 13.80
CA VAL A 29 12.87 -6.82 13.64
C VAL A 29 11.77 -5.95 13.04
N GLN A 30 11.65 -4.68 13.47
CA GLN A 30 10.67 -3.75 12.90
C GLN A 30 11.00 -3.39 11.44
N ILE A 31 12.29 -3.27 11.10
CA ILE A 31 12.72 -3.04 9.72
C ILE A 31 12.32 -4.24 8.85
N GLU A 32 12.62 -5.46 9.29
CA GLU A 32 12.24 -6.68 8.57
C GLU A 32 10.71 -6.80 8.42
N LYS A 33 9.94 -6.49 9.48
CA LYS A 33 8.48 -6.50 9.44
C LYS A 33 7.89 -5.57 8.38
N LEU A 34 8.57 -4.46 8.09
CA LEU A 34 8.14 -3.47 7.10
C LEU A 34 8.72 -3.71 5.70
N ALA A 35 9.67 -4.64 5.54
CA ALA A 35 10.40 -4.84 4.28
C ALA A 35 9.49 -5.10 3.07
N LEU A 36 8.43 -5.91 3.25
CA LEU A 36 7.45 -6.14 2.20
C LEU A 36 6.70 -4.85 1.84
N SER A 37 6.22 -4.11 2.85
CA SER A 37 5.53 -2.83 2.65
C SER A 37 6.42 -1.83 1.91
N ASP A 38 7.70 -1.75 2.28
CA ASP A 38 8.67 -0.87 1.63
C ASP A 38 8.92 -1.28 0.16
N SER A 39 9.01 -2.58 -0.13
CA SER A 39 9.11 -3.10 -1.50
C SER A 39 7.88 -2.74 -2.34
N LEU A 40 6.68 -2.91 -1.80
CA LEU A 40 5.42 -2.59 -2.51
C LEU A 40 5.28 -1.09 -2.77
N ILE A 41 5.69 -0.26 -1.81
CA ILE A 41 5.72 1.19 -1.99
C ILE A 41 6.73 1.56 -3.08
N LYS A 42 7.89 0.90 -3.12
CA LYS A 42 8.88 1.13 -4.18
C LYS A 42 8.30 0.81 -5.56
N GLU A 43 7.59 -0.31 -5.73
CA GLU A 43 6.90 -0.65 -6.98
C GLU A 43 5.99 0.50 -7.47
N ILE A 44 5.26 1.15 -6.55
CA ILE A 44 4.38 2.29 -6.86
C ILE A 44 5.16 3.56 -7.18
N MET A 45 6.21 3.85 -6.41
CA MET A 45 7.04 5.03 -6.60
C MET A 45 7.79 4.99 -7.93
N ASP A 46 8.22 3.80 -8.37
CA ASP A 46 8.91 3.61 -9.63
C ASP A 46 7.97 3.59 -10.85
N ALA A 47 6.69 3.25 -10.67
CA ALA A 47 5.76 3.07 -11.79
C ALA A 47 5.25 4.41 -12.36
N ASP A 48 5.32 4.61 -13.67
CA ASP A 48 4.68 5.76 -14.35
C ASP A 48 3.16 5.61 -14.46
N VAL A 49 2.71 4.35 -14.60
CA VAL A 49 1.31 3.98 -14.77
C VAL A 49 0.99 2.79 -13.86
N ILE A 50 -0.13 2.88 -13.15
CA ILE A 50 -0.65 1.82 -12.28
C ILE A 50 -1.98 1.35 -12.88
N ILE A 51 -2.11 0.05 -13.13
CA ILE A 51 -3.36 -0.55 -13.60
C ILE A 51 -3.82 -1.55 -12.54
N LEU A 52 -5.03 -1.33 -12.03
CA LEU A 52 -5.72 -2.23 -11.12
C LEU A 52 -6.84 -2.91 -11.88
N SER A 53 -6.65 -4.19 -12.24
CA SER A 53 -7.73 -5.04 -12.75
C SER A 53 -8.48 -5.65 -11.57
N VAL A 54 -9.70 -5.19 -11.31
CA VAL A 54 -10.43 -5.47 -10.07
C VAL A 54 -11.82 -6.00 -10.37
N ALA A 55 -12.12 -7.20 -9.89
CA ALA A 55 -13.48 -7.72 -9.86
C ALA A 55 -14.26 -7.10 -8.68
N VAL A 56 -15.57 -6.93 -8.83
CA VAL A 56 -16.45 -6.52 -7.73
C VAL A 56 -16.86 -7.76 -6.94
N TYR A 57 -16.37 -7.90 -5.71
CA TYR A 57 -16.74 -8.98 -4.79
C TYR A 57 -17.64 -8.43 -3.70
N ASN A 58 -18.89 -8.89 -3.64
CA ASN A 58 -19.89 -8.46 -2.63
C ASN A 58 -19.99 -6.93 -2.49
N PHE A 59 -20.14 -6.24 -3.62
CA PHE A 59 -20.22 -4.78 -3.70
C PHE A 59 -18.97 -4.04 -3.17
N ASN A 60 -17.83 -4.73 -3.12
CA ASN A 60 -16.56 -4.19 -2.66
C ASN A 60 -15.37 -4.74 -3.47
N LEU A 61 -14.17 -4.30 -3.12
CA LEU A 61 -12.93 -4.79 -3.67
C LEU A 61 -12.52 -6.14 -3.05
N PRO A 62 -11.77 -7.00 -3.76
CA PRO A 62 -11.32 -8.29 -3.23
C PRO A 62 -10.42 -8.10 -2.00
N GLY A 63 -10.52 -9.01 -1.02
CA GLY A 63 -9.75 -8.90 0.24
C GLY A 63 -8.23 -8.81 0.03
N SER A 64 -7.69 -9.46 -1.00
CA SER A 64 -6.26 -9.38 -1.33
C SER A 64 -5.84 -7.99 -1.81
N LEU A 65 -6.69 -7.28 -2.55
CA LEU A 65 -6.44 -5.90 -2.94
C LEU A 65 -6.51 -4.97 -1.71
N LYS A 66 -7.41 -5.24 -0.76
CA LYS A 66 -7.46 -4.48 0.50
C LYS A 66 -6.17 -4.64 1.30
N ALA A 67 -5.69 -5.86 1.47
CA ALA A 67 -4.44 -6.14 2.17
C ALA A 67 -3.25 -5.46 1.48
N TRP A 68 -3.22 -5.41 0.15
CA TRP A 68 -2.20 -4.66 -0.58
C TRP A 68 -2.29 -3.15 -0.34
N ILE A 69 -3.50 -2.56 -0.38
CA ILE A 69 -3.71 -1.14 -0.05
C ILE A 69 -3.18 -0.83 1.36
N ASP A 70 -3.46 -1.69 2.33
CA ASP A 70 -3.00 -1.50 3.71
C ASP A 70 -1.47 -1.44 3.84
N LEU A 71 -0.76 -2.25 3.04
CA LEU A 71 0.70 -2.27 3.06
C LEU A 71 1.33 -1.05 2.36
N ILE A 72 0.64 -0.37 1.45
CA ILE A 72 1.19 0.76 0.70
C ILE A 72 0.80 2.12 1.29
N VAL A 73 -0.22 2.19 2.14
CA VAL A 73 -0.67 3.41 2.80
C VAL A 73 0.10 3.57 4.13
N ARG A 74 1.22 4.30 4.07
CA ARG A 74 2.17 4.48 5.19
C ARG A 74 2.38 5.97 5.49
N SER A 75 2.09 6.37 6.73
CA SER A 75 2.30 7.74 7.21
C SER A 75 3.78 8.11 7.16
N GLY A 76 4.09 9.32 6.70
CA GLY A 76 5.44 9.82 6.48
C GLY A 76 6.15 9.22 5.26
N VAL A 77 5.51 8.30 4.52
CA VAL A 77 6.11 7.63 3.34
C VAL A 77 5.28 7.89 2.08
N THR A 78 4.03 7.43 2.05
CA THR A 78 3.13 7.61 0.89
C THR A 78 2.08 8.68 1.12
N PHE A 79 1.85 9.06 2.38
CA PHE A 79 1.05 10.23 2.75
C PHE A 79 1.58 10.86 4.05
N LYS A 80 1.13 12.07 4.35
CA LYS A 80 1.30 12.73 5.66
C LYS A 80 0.03 13.47 6.05
N TYR A 81 -0.12 13.87 7.31
CA TYR A 81 -1.17 14.80 7.71
C TYR A 81 -0.65 16.24 7.65
N GLY A 82 -1.37 17.08 6.90
CA GLY A 82 -1.17 18.54 6.84
C GLY A 82 -2.33 19.29 7.50
N PRO A 83 -2.31 20.64 7.46
CA PRO A 83 -3.35 21.48 8.07
C PRO A 83 -4.77 21.19 7.56
N ASN A 84 -4.89 20.69 6.33
CA ASN A 84 -6.16 20.42 5.66
C ASN A 84 -6.52 18.91 5.60
N GLY A 85 -5.81 18.07 6.37
CA GLY A 85 -6.01 16.61 6.37
C GLY A 85 -4.89 15.85 5.66
N PRO A 86 -5.13 14.60 5.22
CA PRO A 86 -4.10 13.76 4.61
C PRO A 86 -3.68 14.30 3.23
N GLU A 87 -2.37 14.41 3.03
CA GLU A 87 -1.72 14.83 1.79
C GLU A 87 -0.91 13.67 1.21
N GLY A 88 -1.18 13.31 -0.04
CA GLY A 88 -0.42 12.27 -0.76
C GLY A 88 1.02 12.71 -1.06
N LEU A 89 1.98 11.83 -0.78
CA LEU A 89 3.41 12.02 -1.04
C LEU A 89 3.89 11.34 -2.33
N VAL A 90 3.06 10.48 -2.93
CA VAL A 90 3.32 9.93 -4.26
C VAL A 90 3.14 11.06 -5.30
N LYS A 91 4.25 11.65 -5.76
CA LYS A 91 4.27 12.76 -6.73
C LYS A 91 4.54 12.25 -8.16
N GLY A 92 4.42 13.15 -9.15
CA GLY A 92 4.85 12.89 -10.53
C GLY A 92 3.75 12.58 -11.54
N ASN A 93 2.53 13.11 -11.39
CA ASN A 93 1.41 12.90 -12.35
C ASN A 93 1.22 11.43 -12.78
N LYS A 94 1.40 10.50 -11.84
CA LYS A 94 1.19 9.06 -12.09
C LYS A 94 -0.23 8.82 -12.57
N LYS A 95 -0.38 8.02 -13.63
CA LYS A 95 -1.71 7.64 -14.16
C LYS A 95 -2.16 6.36 -13.47
N VAL A 96 -3.37 6.37 -12.93
CA VAL A 96 -3.96 5.19 -12.28
C VAL A 96 -5.23 4.81 -13.03
N PHE A 97 -5.32 3.57 -13.47
CA PHE A 97 -6.50 3.00 -14.11
C PHE A 97 -7.08 1.91 -13.22
N VAL A 98 -8.39 1.97 -12.97
CA VAL A 98 -9.15 0.89 -12.35
C VAL A 98 -10.03 0.29 -13.43
N VAL A 99 -9.79 -0.98 -13.73
CA VAL A 99 -10.47 -1.71 -14.80
C VAL A 99 -11.31 -2.81 -14.17
N SER A 100 -12.61 -2.79 -14.42
CA SER A 100 -13.54 -3.85 -14.07
C SER A 100 -14.35 -4.19 -15.33
N ALA A 101 -14.62 -5.48 -15.52
CA ALA A 101 -15.46 -5.97 -16.61
C ALA A 101 -16.47 -6.96 -16.02
N SER A 102 -17.76 -6.68 -16.27
CA SER A 102 -18.89 -7.54 -15.91
C SER A 102 -19.77 -7.64 -17.15
N GLY A 103 -19.74 -8.80 -17.80
CA GLY A 103 -20.60 -9.12 -18.94
C GLY A 103 -21.97 -9.61 -18.50
#